data_AF-A0A1M3CA79-F1
#
_entry.id   AF-A0A1M3CA79-F1
#
_cell.length_a   1.000
_cell.length_b   1.000
_cell.length_c   1.000
_cell.angle_alpha   90.00
_cell.angle_beta   90.00
_cell.angle_gamma   90.00
#
_symmetry.space_group_name_H-M   'P 1'
#
loop_
_entity.id
_entity.type
_entity.pdbx_description
1 polymer ?
#
loop_
_entity_poly.entity_id
_entity_poly.type
_entity_poly.pdbx_seq_one_letter_code
_entity_poly.pdbx_strand_id
1 'polypeptide(L)'
;MRTFLFFLFLSLALRSVAMAEPPKCAEIEHLSARYTVCTFDPAKDTIKLYGAQTLGMGGATYDGLNTHLLRNGQHMSFAMNGGMYHPDYGPVGLLVEQGRQTGALNQGDAFGNFFMKPNGVFFVGDGTAGVMETEAYAKAGLSPREATQSGPMLGIDGQIHPRFLPDATSLQIRNGVGILPDGRVAFAISKDRVRFHDFATLFRDRLQCRNALFLDGSISSLYSPEVRRHDRRAIMGTIIAVVKNLPW
;
A
#
# COMPACT_ATOMS: atom_id res chain seq x y z
N MET A 1 53.12 -28.68 51.68
CA MET A 1 52.78 -28.18 50.32
C MET A 1 51.36 -28.61 49.98
N ARG A 2 50.39 -27.68 50.04
CA ARG A 2 49.00 -27.92 49.64
C ARG A 2 48.75 -27.09 48.37
N THR A 3 48.65 -27.77 47.24
CA THR A 3 48.47 -27.16 45.91
C THR A 3 47.00 -26.80 45.73
N PHE A 4 46.69 -25.50 45.66
CA PHE A 4 45.35 -24.99 45.32
C PHE A 4 45.18 -25.03 43.79
N LEU A 5 44.26 -25.85 43.30
CA LEU A 5 43.86 -25.87 41.88
C LEU A 5 42.78 -24.80 41.67
N PHE A 6 43.12 -23.71 40.98
CA PHE A 6 42.19 -22.65 40.60
C PHE A 6 41.47 -23.06 39.32
N PHE A 7 40.21 -23.51 39.42
CA PHE A 7 39.36 -23.76 38.25
C PHE A 7 38.85 -22.42 37.69
N LEU A 8 39.45 -21.99 36.57
CA LEU A 8 39.00 -20.83 35.80
C LEU A 8 37.76 -21.23 34.99
N PHE A 9 36.56 -20.87 35.48
CA PHE A 9 35.32 -21.01 34.71
C PHE A 9 35.31 -19.98 33.57
N LEU A 10 35.60 -20.43 32.35
CA LEU A 10 35.46 -19.63 31.14
C LEU A 10 33.98 -19.61 30.72
N SER A 11 33.23 -18.59 31.15
CA SER A 11 31.85 -18.38 30.74
C SER A 11 31.78 -17.99 29.26
N LEU A 12 31.40 -18.94 28.42
CA LEU A 12 31.16 -18.73 26.99
C LEU A 12 29.86 -17.93 26.83
N ALA A 13 29.96 -16.60 26.70
CA ALA A 13 28.81 -15.75 26.41
C ALA A 13 28.34 -16.01 24.97
N LEU A 14 27.29 -16.82 24.80
CA LEU A 14 26.54 -16.88 23.53
C LEU A 14 25.94 -15.50 23.27
N ARG A 15 26.56 -14.72 22.38
CA ARG A 15 25.93 -13.52 21.83
C ARG A 15 24.83 -13.97 20.89
N SER A 16 23.58 -13.87 21.33
CA SER A 16 22.41 -14.01 20.46
C SER A 16 22.56 -13.04 19.29
N VAL A 17 22.80 -13.57 18.10
CA VAL A 17 22.71 -12.78 16.87
C VAL A 17 21.23 -12.55 16.66
N ALA A 18 20.72 -11.38 17.07
CA ALA A 18 19.38 -10.96 16.71
C ALA A 18 19.31 -10.93 15.18
N MET A 19 18.59 -11.88 14.58
CA MET A 19 18.31 -11.85 13.16
C MET A 19 17.51 -10.59 12.88
N ALA A 20 18.07 -9.68 12.09
CA ALA A 20 17.35 -8.50 11.64
C ALA A 20 16.08 -8.96 10.91
N GLU A 21 14.94 -8.31 11.20
CA GLU A 21 13.70 -8.57 10.48
C GLU A 21 13.95 -8.33 8.98
N PRO A 22 13.45 -9.20 8.09
CA PRO A 22 13.63 -9.01 6.66
C PRO A 22 13.08 -7.64 6.22
N PRO A 23 13.71 -7.00 5.21
CA PRO A 23 13.27 -5.70 4.73
C PRO A 23 11.80 -5.76 4.30
N LYS A 24 11.01 -4.75 4.68
CA LYS A 24 9.61 -4.63 4.27
C LYS A 24 9.53 -4.18 2.81
N CYS A 25 10.50 -3.40 2.35
CA CYS A 25 10.56 -2.87 0.99
C CYS A 25 11.78 -3.38 0.21
N ALA A 26 11.55 -3.86 -1.01
CA ALA A 26 12.61 -4.34 -1.90
C ALA A 26 12.44 -3.78 -3.32
N GLU A 27 13.55 -3.73 -4.06
CA GLU A 27 13.52 -3.52 -5.50
C GLU A 27 13.30 -4.86 -6.22
N ILE A 28 12.39 -4.87 -7.19
CA ILE A 28 12.08 -6.03 -8.02
C ILE A 28 12.16 -5.60 -9.48
N GLU A 29 12.81 -6.42 -10.29
CA GLU A 29 12.76 -6.31 -11.75
C GLU A 29 11.70 -7.26 -12.32
N HIS A 30 10.93 -6.76 -13.28
CA HIS A 30 9.94 -7.53 -14.03
C HIS A 30 9.76 -6.91 -15.42
N LEU A 31 9.82 -7.73 -16.47
CA LEU A 31 9.75 -7.28 -17.88
C LEU A 31 10.68 -6.08 -18.19
N SER A 32 11.91 -6.14 -17.67
CA SER A 32 12.95 -5.10 -17.83
C SER A 32 12.62 -3.72 -17.22
N ALA A 33 11.59 -3.63 -16.39
CA ALA A 33 11.29 -2.44 -15.58
C ALA A 33 11.58 -2.71 -14.11
N ARG A 34 11.94 -1.67 -13.36
CA ARG A 34 12.19 -1.74 -11.92
C ARG A 34 10.99 -1.25 -11.12
N TYR A 35 10.74 -1.90 -10.00
CA TYR A 35 9.66 -1.61 -9.08
C TYR A 35 10.18 -1.55 -7.66
N THR A 36 9.61 -0.67 -6.85
CA THR A 36 9.69 -0.79 -5.39
C THR A 36 8.44 -1.49 -4.91
N VAL A 37 8.61 -2.63 -4.22
CA VAL A 37 7.52 -3.39 -3.62
C VAL A 37 7.71 -3.44 -2.11
N CYS A 38 6.70 -2.99 -1.38
CA CYS A 38 6.66 -2.98 0.07
C CYS A 38 5.56 -3.91 0.57
N THR A 39 5.89 -4.82 1.49
CA THR A 39 4.96 -5.86 1.98
C THR A 39 4.72 -5.74 3.48
N PHE A 40 3.45 -5.84 3.87
CA PHE A 40 3.02 -5.67 5.27
C PHE A 40 2.03 -6.76 5.66
N ASP A 41 2.14 -7.22 6.90
CA ASP A 41 1.25 -8.22 7.49
C ASP A 41 0.11 -7.48 8.21
N PRO A 42 -1.15 -7.52 7.72
CA PRO A 42 -2.23 -6.75 8.33
C PRO A 42 -2.56 -7.19 9.77
N ALA A 43 -2.08 -8.36 10.22
CA ALA A 43 -2.21 -8.81 11.60
C ALA A 43 -1.15 -8.21 12.55
N LYS A 44 -0.08 -7.62 12.01
CA LYS A 44 1.06 -7.07 12.78
C LYS A 44 1.32 -5.59 12.52
N ASP A 45 1.18 -5.18 11.26
CA ASP A 45 1.44 -3.86 10.77
C ASP A 45 0.13 -3.05 10.73
N THR A 46 0.13 -1.87 11.35
CA THR A 46 -1.07 -1.01 11.39
C THR A 46 -1.18 -0.19 10.11
N ILE A 47 -1.99 -0.67 9.16
CA ILE A 47 -2.31 0.04 7.92
C ILE A 47 -3.50 0.97 8.17
N LYS A 48 -3.35 2.26 7.86
CA LYS A 48 -4.39 3.30 8.02
C LYS A 48 -4.52 4.14 6.76
N LEU A 49 -5.73 4.69 6.56
CA LEU A 49 -6.00 5.63 5.49
C LEU A 49 -6.26 7.03 6.06
N TYR A 50 -5.83 8.04 5.31
CA TYR A 50 -6.01 9.45 5.66
C TYR A 50 -6.44 10.23 4.42
N GLY A 51 -7.65 10.77 4.45
CA GLY A 51 -8.17 11.67 3.43
C GLY A 51 -7.63 13.09 3.61
N ALA A 52 -7.71 13.89 2.54
CA ALA A 52 -7.35 15.30 2.57
C ALA A 52 -8.11 16.05 3.67
N GLN A 53 -9.40 15.78 3.87
CA GLN A 53 -10.18 16.44 4.93
C GLN A 53 -9.60 16.22 6.34
N THR A 54 -9.02 15.04 6.61
CA THR A 54 -8.37 14.71 7.89
C THR A 54 -7.02 15.43 8.06
N LEU A 55 -6.31 15.71 6.96
CA LEU A 55 -4.97 16.30 6.97
C LEU A 55 -4.95 17.81 6.65
N GLY A 56 -6.07 18.37 6.15
CA GLY A 56 -6.25 19.78 5.79
C GLY A 56 -6.86 19.96 4.39
N MET A 57 -7.71 20.99 4.23
CA MET A 57 -8.48 21.23 2.98
C MET A 57 -7.63 21.53 1.72
N GLY A 58 -6.31 21.72 1.85
CA GLY A 58 -5.39 21.95 0.74
C GLY A 58 -4.86 20.68 0.06
N GLY A 59 -5.34 19.51 0.47
CA GLY A 59 -4.86 18.20 0.02
C GLY A 59 -3.96 17.51 1.05
N ALA A 60 -3.87 16.19 0.94
CA ALA A 60 -3.03 15.34 1.78
C ALA A 60 -1.57 15.39 1.32
N THR A 61 -0.66 15.69 2.23
CA THR A 61 0.79 15.66 1.99
C THR A 61 1.47 14.77 3.03
N TYR A 62 2.66 14.25 2.71
CA TYR A 62 3.43 13.45 3.67
C TYR A 62 3.86 14.25 4.90
N ASP A 63 4.20 15.53 4.76
CA ASP A 63 4.56 16.38 5.89
C ASP A 63 3.33 16.70 6.77
N GLY A 64 2.15 16.90 6.15
CA GLY A 64 0.88 17.05 6.85
C GLY A 64 0.51 15.79 7.63
N LEU A 65 0.64 14.62 7.00
CA LEU A 65 0.45 13.34 7.68
C LEU A 65 1.46 13.13 8.82
N ASN A 66 2.74 13.42 8.60
CA ASN A 66 3.75 13.31 9.64
C ASN A 66 3.41 14.20 10.85
N THR A 67 2.98 15.43 10.61
CA THR A 67 2.53 16.36 11.67
C THR A 67 1.31 15.80 12.42
N HIS A 68 0.33 15.25 11.70
CA HIS A 68 -0.84 14.60 12.29
C HIS A 68 -0.45 13.40 13.17
N LEU A 69 0.43 12.53 12.68
CA LEU A 69 0.88 11.33 13.40
C LEU A 69 1.68 11.68 14.66
N LEU A 70 2.61 12.63 14.57
CA LEU A 70 3.44 13.05 15.71
C LEU A 70 2.59 13.58 16.87
N ARG A 71 1.51 14.32 16.58
CA ARG A 71 0.56 14.79 17.61
C ARG A 71 -0.16 13.67 18.35
N ASN A 72 -0.24 12.49 17.72
CA ASN A 72 -0.86 11.29 18.29
C ASN A 72 0.19 10.32 18.86
N GLY A 73 1.45 10.73 19.00
CA GLY A 73 2.52 9.85 19.48
C GLY A 73 2.87 8.74 18.48
N GLN A 74 2.66 8.97 17.19
CA GLN A 74 2.88 7.99 16.13
C GLN A 74 3.82 8.53 15.05
N HIS A 75 4.35 7.64 14.21
CA HIS A 75 5.07 7.98 12.99
C HIS A 75 4.71 6.99 11.87
N MET A 76 4.92 7.39 10.62
CA MET A 76 4.76 6.50 9.47
C MET A 76 6.09 5.82 9.14
N SER A 77 6.02 4.51 8.90
CA SER A 77 7.15 3.71 8.38
C SER A 77 7.07 3.52 6.86
N PHE A 78 5.89 3.75 6.28
CA PHE A 78 5.60 3.71 4.85
C PHE A 78 4.38 4.58 4.58
N ALA A 79 4.34 5.26 3.43
CA ALA A 79 3.12 5.86 2.92
C ALA A 79 3.10 5.94 1.38
N MET A 80 1.91 5.80 0.79
CA MET A 80 1.66 5.85 -0.66
C MET A 80 0.34 6.59 -0.92
N ASN A 81 0.19 7.23 -2.08
CA ASN A 81 -1.14 7.76 -2.45
C ASN A 81 -2.16 6.62 -2.55
N GLY A 82 -3.39 6.91 -2.12
CA GLY A 82 -4.52 5.98 -2.17
C GLY A 82 -5.32 6.07 -3.47
N GLY A 83 -6.64 5.93 -3.34
CA GLY A 83 -7.57 6.01 -4.46
C GLY A 83 -7.65 7.38 -5.12
N MET A 84 -8.39 7.42 -6.23
CA MET A 84 -8.56 8.61 -7.06
C MET A 84 -9.41 9.67 -6.36
N TYR A 85 -9.16 10.93 -6.69
CA TYR A 85 -9.78 12.09 -6.06
C TYR A 85 -10.18 13.17 -7.08
N HIS A 86 -11.14 14.01 -6.70
CA HIS A 86 -11.63 15.15 -7.47
C HIS A 86 -10.68 16.37 -7.32
N PRO A 87 -10.80 17.42 -8.15
CA PRO A 87 -9.93 18.60 -8.05
C PRO A 87 -9.91 19.30 -6.68
N ASP A 88 -10.92 19.07 -5.85
CA ASP A 88 -11.03 19.56 -4.47
C ASP A 88 -10.41 18.61 -3.41
N TYR A 89 -9.72 17.55 -3.86
CA TYR A 89 -9.13 16.48 -3.05
C TYR A 89 -10.12 15.55 -2.35
N GLY A 90 -11.42 15.66 -2.61
CA GLY A 90 -12.42 14.69 -2.18
C GLY A 90 -12.26 13.35 -2.91
N PRO A 91 -12.52 12.20 -2.27
CA PRO A 91 -12.41 10.90 -2.92
C PRO A 91 -13.46 10.73 -4.03
N VAL A 92 -13.09 10.14 -5.17
CA VAL A 92 -14.04 9.84 -6.28
C VAL A 92 -15.02 8.72 -5.90
N GLY A 93 -14.62 7.85 -4.99
CA GLY A 93 -15.40 6.71 -4.53
C GLY A 93 -15.27 6.47 -3.04
N LEU A 94 -15.44 5.21 -2.62
CA LEU A 94 -15.39 4.85 -1.21
C LEU A 94 -14.09 5.32 -0.56
N LEU A 95 -14.22 5.99 0.58
CA LEU A 95 -13.15 6.21 1.53
C LEU A 95 -13.71 5.89 2.92
N VAL A 96 -13.03 5.02 3.65
CA VAL A 96 -13.32 4.72 5.06
C VAL A 96 -12.04 4.97 5.84
N GLU A 97 -12.17 5.78 6.88
CA GLU A 97 -11.10 6.15 7.81
C GLU A 97 -11.54 5.76 9.22
N GLN A 98 -10.82 4.86 9.88
CA GLN A 98 -11.13 4.41 11.24
C GLN A 98 -12.59 3.96 11.44
N GLY A 99 -13.13 3.24 10.45
CA GLY A 99 -14.50 2.71 10.42
C GLY A 99 -15.56 3.74 10.02
N ARG A 100 -15.18 5.00 9.75
CA ARG A 100 -16.09 6.05 9.33
C ARG A 100 -15.97 6.28 7.82
N GLN A 101 -17.09 6.15 7.12
CA GLN A 101 -17.16 6.45 5.70
C GLN A 101 -17.09 7.97 5.46
N THR A 102 -16.08 8.42 4.72
CA THR A 102 -15.87 9.80 4.25
C THR A 102 -16.14 10.00 2.77
N GLY A 103 -16.11 8.93 1.98
CA GLY A 103 -16.51 8.91 0.58
C GLY A 103 -17.48 7.75 0.34
N ALA A 104 -18.52 7.96 -0.46
CA ALA A 104 -19.48 6.90 -0.79
C ALA A 104 -18.94 5.97 -1.86
N LEU A 105 -19.32 4.67 -1.80
CA LEU A 105 -19.04 3.73 -2.88
C LEU A 105 -19.63 4.25 -4.19
N ASN A 106 -18.82 4.31 -5.24
CA ASN A 106 -19.22 4.82 -6.55
C ASN A 106 -19.31 3.66 -7.55
N GLN A 107 -20.53 3.33 -7.96
CA GLN A 107 -20.84 2.28 -8.94
C GLN A 107 -21.17 2.85 -10.33
N GLY A 108 -21.03 4.16 -10.49
CA GLY A 108 -21.38 4.88 -11.72
C GLY A 108 -20.52 4.48 -12.92
N ASP A 109 -20.93 4.97 -14.08
CA ASP A 109 -20.23 4.82 -15.35
C ASP A 109 -19.87 6.21 -15.89
N ALA A 110 -18.59 6.41 -16.19
CA ALA A 110 -18.07 7.64 -16.78
C ALA A 110 -16.73 7.38 -17.47
N PHE A 111 -16.03 8.44 -17.87
CA PHE A 111 -14.72 8.36 -18.51
C PHE A 111 -13.59 8.38 -17.48
N GLY A 112 -12.46 7.77 -17.85
CA GLY A 112 -11.23 7.78 -17.06
C GLY A 112 -10.94 6.44 -16.38
N ASN A 113 -9.75 6.34 -15.77
CA ASN A 113 -9.26 5.09 -15.20
C ASN A 113 -10.15 4.56 -14.06
N PHE A 114 -10.71 5.45 -13.23
CA PHE A 114 -11.61 5.07 -12.14
C PHE A 114 -12.80 4.23 -12.64
N PHE A 115 -13.37 4.63 -13.78
CA PHE A 115 -14.55 4.02 -14.38
C PHE A 115 -14.21 2.92 -15.41
N MET A 116 -12.92 2.59 -15.55
CA MET A 116 -12.50 1.44 -16.35
C MET A 116 -12.86 0.15 -15.60
N LYS A 117 -14.08 -0.32 -15.81
CA LYS A 117 -14.60 -1.53 -15.16
C LYS A 117 -13.90 -2.79 -15.70
N PRO A 118 -13.66 -3.80 -14.84
CA PRO A 118 -13.89 -3.77 -13.39
C PRO A 118 -12.91 -2.86 -12.62
N ASN A 119 -13.45 -2.05 -11.72
CA ASN A 119 -12.72 -1.28 -10.70
C ASN A 119 -12.93 -1.93 -9.32
N GLY A 120 -12.35 -1.39 -8.25
CA GLY A 120 -12.43 -2.11 -6.97
C GLY A 120 -12.06 -1.32 -5.73
N VAL A 121 -12.12 -2.03 -4.61
CA VAL A 121 -11.89 -1.52 -3.26
C VAL A 121 -10.75 -2.30 -2.62
N PHE A 122 -9.74 -1.58 -2.15
CA PHE A 122 -8.81 -2.09 -1.15
C PHE A 122 -9.38 -1.79 0.23
N PHE A 123 -9.41 -2.78 1.12
CA PHE A 123 -9.93 -2.64 2.47
C PHE A 123 -9.07 -3.37 3.50
N VAL A 124 -9.09 -2.87 4.73
CA VAL A 124 -8.41 -3.43 5.89
C VAL A 124 -9.41 -3.58 7.03
N GLY A 125 -9.48 -4.78 7.60
CA GLY A 125 -10.30 -5.10 8.76
C GLY A 125 -9.43 -5.49 9.95
N ASP A 126 -9.97 -6.35 10.82
CA ASP A 126 -9.28 -6.84 12.01
C ASP A 126 -8.27 -7.91 11.64
N GLY A 127 -7.00 -7.52 11.54
CA GLY A 127 -5.89 -8.42 11.23
C GLY A 127 -5.89 -8.99 9.81
N THR A 128 -6.75 -8.47 8.94
CA THR A 128 -6.93 -8.94 7.56
C THR A 128 -7.04 -7.76 6.61
N ALA A 129 -6.70 -8.00 5.34
CA ALA A 129 -6.88 -7.02 4.27
C ALA A 129 -7.29 -7.73 2.99
N GLY A 130 -7.93 -6.99 2.09
CA GLY A 130 -8.46 -7.53 0.85
C GLY A 130 -8.48 -6.52 -0.27
N VAL A 131 -8.53 -7.04 -1.50
CA VAL A 131 -8.89 -6.29 -2.70
C VAL A 131 -10.07 -7.00 -3.33
N MET A 132 -11.15 -6.27 -3.61
CA MET A 132 -12.38 -6.82 -4.18
C MET A 132 -12.91 -5.91 -5.30
N GLU A 133 -13.50 -6.52 -6.33
CA GLU A 133 -14.22 -5.78 -7.36
C GLU A 133 -15.41 -5.03 -6.74
N THR A 134 -15.74 -3.84 -7.26
CA THR A 134 -16.72 -2.92 -6.67
C THR A 134 -18.10 -3.54 -6.44
N GLU A 135 -18.68 -4.22 -7.44
CA GLU A 135 -20.00 -4.85 -7.32
C GLU A 135 -20.00 -6.03 -6.36
N ALA A 136 -18.91 -6.80 -6.33
CA ALA A 136 -18.71 -7.85 -5.33
C ALA A 136 -18.60 -7.26 -3.90
N TYR A 137 -17.86 -6.15 -3.75
CA TYR A 137 -17.71 -5.46 -2.46
C TYR A 137 -19.05 -4.94 -1.94
N ALA A 138 -19.86 -4.33 -2.81
CA ALA A 138 -21.20 -3.84 -2.46
C ALA A 138 -22.11 -4.93 -1.88
N LYS A 139 -21.95 -6.18 -2.36
CA LYS A 139 -22.76 -7.34 -1.93
C LYS A 139 -22.19 -8.07 -0.72
N ALA A 140 -20.93 -7.80 -0.36
CA ALA A 140 -20.22 -8.56 0.66
C ALA A 140 -20.63 -8.19 2.10
N GLY A 141 -21.30 -7.05 2.31
CA GLY A 141 -21.75 -6.61 3.64
C GLY A 141 -20.59 -6.31 4.61
N LEU A 142 -19.42 -5.94 4.09
CA LEU A 142 -18.22 -5.68 4.87
C LEU A 142 -18.31 -4.33 5.60
N SER A 143 -17.74 -4.27 6.81
CA SER A 143 -17.56 -3.05 7.59
C SER A 143 -16.08 -2.89 7.97
N PRO A 144 -15.21 -2.53 7.01
CA PRO A 144 -13.77 -2.44 7.27
C PRO A 144 -13.42 -1.25 8.16
N ARG A 145 -12.26 -1.29 8.81
CA ARG A 145 -11.70 -0.13 9.51
C ARG A 145 -11.16 0.90 8.53
N GLU A 146 -10.60 0.46 7.42
CA GLU A 146 -10.02 1.34 6.42
C GLU A 146 -10.41 0.83 5.04
N ALA A 147 -10.74 1.72 4.10
CA ALA A 147 -11.00 1.33 2.73
C ALA A 147 -10.80 2.48 1.76
N THR A 148 -10.34 2.18 0.55
CA THR A 148 -10.32 3.13 -0.57
C THR A 148 -10.74 2.44 -1.85
N GLN A 149 -11.62 3.10 -2.60
CA GLN A 149 -11.99 2.69 -3.94
C GLN A 149 -11.08 3.36 -4.96
N SER A 150 -10.69 2.59 -5.98
CA SER A 150 -9.93 3.08 -7.11
C SER A 150 -10.24 2.23 -8.33
N GLY A 151 -9.59 2.50 -9.45
CA GLY A 151 -9.74 1.68 -10.64
C GLY A 151 -8.73 2.07 -11.71
N PRO A 152 -8.43 1.17 -12.65
CA PRO A 152 -9.00 -0.19 -12.80
C PRO A 152 -8.48 -1.22 -11.77
N MET A 153 -9.17 -2.35 -11.63
CA MET A 153 -8.55 -3.56 -11.07
C MET A 153 -7.36 -3.93 -11.96
N LEU A 154 -6.23 -4.33 -11.35
CA LEU A 154 -5.07 -4.82 -12.11
C LEU A 154 -5.24 -6.29 -12.48
N GLY A 155 -5.79 -7.08 -11.56
CA GLY A 155 -6.17 -8.47 -11.79
C GLY A 155 -7.28 -8.90 -10.86
N ILE A 156 -8.09 -9.84 -11.32
CA ILE A 156 -9.25 -10.40 -10.61
C ILE A 156 -9.19 -11.90 -10.76
N ASP A 157 -9.22 -12.62 -9.64
CA ASP A 157 -9.13 -14.08 -9.61
C ASP A 157 -7.95 -14.64 -10.44
N GLY A 158 -6.81 -13.94 -10.42
CA GLY A 158 -5.60 -14.31 -11.14
C GLY A 158 -5.65 -14.00 -12.64
N GLN A 159 -6.71 -13.37 -13.15
CA GLN A 159 -6.80 -12.91 -14.54
C GLN A 159 -6.45 -11.43 -14.63
N ILE A 160 -5.70 -11.04 -15.67
CA ILE A 160 -5.41 -9.61 -15.93
C ILE A 160 -6.69 -8.93 -16.42
N HIS A 161 -6.87 -7.68 -16.02
CA HIS A 161 -7.96 -6.85 -16.49
C HIS A 161 -8.06 -6.86 -18.03
N PRO A 162 -9.24 -7.15 -18.63
CA PRO A 162 -9.37 -7.44 -20.06
C PRO A 162 -9.02 -6.27 -20.98
N ARG A 163 -9.11 -5.03 -20.47
CA ARG A 163 -8.75 -3.82 -21.23
C ARG A 163 -7.24 -3.54 -21.28
N PHE A 164 -6.40 -4.34 -20.64
CA PHE A 164 -4.96 -4.11 -20.62
C PHE A 164 -4.28 -4.82 -21.77
N LEU A 165 -3.97 -4.05 -22.81
CA LEU A 165 -3.31 -4.56 -24.00
C LEU A 165 -1.79 -4.66 -23.80
N PRO A 166 -1.14 -5.78 -24.16
CA PRO A 166 0.32 -5.92 -24.09
C PRO A 166 1.09 -4.89 -24.94
N ASP A 167 0.49 -4.44 -26.04
CA ASP A 167 1.05 -3.49 -26.99
C ASP A 167 0.57 -2.03 -26.77
N ALA A 168 -0.11 -1.75 -25.65
CA ALA A 168 -0.59 -0.42 -25.33
C ALA A 168 0.53 0.64 -25.35
N THR A 169 0.26 1.82 -25.89
CA THR A 169 1.28 2.90 -25.99
C THR A 169 1.34 3.81 -24.76
N SER A 170 0.35 3.72 -23.86
CA SER A 170 0.29 4.55 -22.65
C SER A 170 1.26 4.04 -21.57
N LEU A 171 2.42 4.68 -21.49
CA LEU A 171 3.44 4.45 -20.46
C LEU A 171 3.34 5.51 -19.38
N GLN A 172 3.22 5.12 -18.11
CA GLN A 172 3.18 6.03 -16.96
C GLN A 172 3.94 5.43 -15.77
N ILE A 173 4.30 6.26 -14.80
CA ILE A 173 4.60 5.73 -13.46
C ILE A 173 3.28 5.25 -12.86
N ARG A 174 3.31 4.05 -12.27
CA ARG A 174 2.10 3.40 -11.76
C ARG A 174 2.33 2.89 -10.36
N ASN A 175 1.30 2.95 -9.54
CA ASN A 175 1.26 2.32 -8.24
C ASN A 175 -0.01 1.47 -8.06
N GLY A 176 0.03 0.57 -7.09
CA GLY A 176 -1.05 -0.37 -6.87
C GLY A 176 -0.87 -1.15 -5.59
N VAL A 177 -1.93 -1.85 -5.22
CA VAL A 177 -2.01 -2.71 -4.05
C VAL A 177 -2.56 -4.07 -4.43
N GLY A 178 -2.01 -5.14 -3.88
CA GLY A 178 -2.51 -6.50 -4.06
C GLY A 178 -2.32 -7.33 -2.81
N ILE A 179 -2.99 -8.49 -2.76
CA ILE A 179 -2.89 -9.44 -1.65
C ILE A 179 -2.05 -10.63 -2.10
N LEU A 180 -0.93 -10.84 -1.40
CA LEU A 180 -0.04 -11.98 -1.61
C LEU A 180 -0.71 -13.30 -1.22
N PRO A 181 -0.22 -14.46 -1.71
CA PRO A 181 -0.79 -15.77 -1.37
C PRO A 181 -0.84 -16.08 0.13
N ASP A 182 0.03 -15.47 0.93
CA ASP A 182 0.10 -15.62 2.38
C ASP A 182 -0.77 -14.61 3.16
N GLY A 183 -1.56 -13.79 2.45
CA GLY A 183 -2.46 -12.79 3.04
C GLY A 183 -1.81 -11.45 3.35
N ARG A 184 -0.49 -11.29 3.14
CA ARG A 184 0.17 -9.99 3.28
C ARG A 184 -0.26 -9.03 2.17
N VAL A 185 -0.25 -7.74 2.49
CA VAL A 185 -0.53 -6.67 1.53
C VAL A 185 0.76 -6.28 0.83
N ALA A 186 0.77 -6.28 -0.50
CA ALA A 186 1.87 -5.77 -1.31
C ALA A 186 1.48 -4.44 -1.95
N PHE A 187 2.20 -3.38 -1.63
CA PHE A 187 2.16 -2.11 -2.33
C PHE A 187 3.32 -2.04 -3.32
N ALA A 188 3.04 -1.72 -4.57
CA ALA A 188 4.06 -1.58 -5.60
C ALA A 188 4.00 -0.22 -6.25
N ILE A 189 5.16 0.30 -6.66
CA ILE A 189 5.29 1.48 -7.51
C ILE A 189 6.40 1.27 -8.53
N SER A 190 6.13 1.57 -9.79
CA SER A 190 7.15 1.51 -10.84
C SER A 190 8.15 2.65 -10.71
N LYS A 191 9.43 2.38 -11.00
CA LYS A 191 10.47 3.41 -11.14
C LYS A 191 10.54 3.93 -12.56
N ASP A 192 10.27 3.05 -13.52
CA ASP A 192 10.23 3.35 -14.94
C ASP A 192 8.76 3.50 -15.41
N ARG A 193 8.55 4.15 -16.56
CA ARG A 193 7.20 4.29 -17.14
C ARG A 193 6.78 2.98 -17.80
N VAL A 194 5.65 2.42 -17.36
CA VAL A 194 5.18 1.09 -17.78
C VAL A 194 3.75 1.12 -18.29
N ARG A 195 3.36 0.11 -19.07
CA ARG A 195 1.96 -0.10 -19.48
C ARG A 195 1.15 -0.61 -18.30
N PHE A 196 -0.18 -0.49 -18.40
CA PHE A 196 -1.07 -1.15 -17.45
C PHE A 196 -0.87 -2.68 -17.46
N HIS A 197 -0.73 -3.26 -18.66
CA HIS A 197 -0.50 -4.70 -18.81
C HIS A 197 0.76 -5.15 -18.06
N ASP A 198 1.90 -4.51 -18.31
CA ASP A 198 3.18 -4.85 -17.67
C ASP A 198 3.09 -4.72 -16.14
N PHE A 199 2.43 -3.66 -15.65
CA PHE A 199 2.21 -3.48 -14.22
C PHE A 199 1.27 -4.54 -13.63
N ALA A 200 0.22 -4.95 -14.34
CA ALA A 200 -0.67 -6.02 -13.90
C ALA A 200 0.04 -7.38 -13.84
N THR A 201 0.93 -7.67 -14.81
CA THR A 201 1.74 -8.90 -14.79
C THR A 201 2.72 -8.96 -13.61
N LEU A 202 3.20 -7.82 -13.09
CA LEU A 202 3.98 -7.81 -11.84
C LEU A 202 3.16 -8.42 -10.69
N PHE A 203 1.92 -7.97 -10.51
CA PHE A 203 1.06 -8.49 -9.45
C PHE A 203 0.69 -9.95 -9.68
N ARG A 204 0.25 -10.30 -10.90
CA ARG A 204 -0.20 -11.67 -11.21
C ARG A 204 0.95 -12.68 -11.23
N ASP A 205 2.02 -12.40 -11.97
CA ASP A 205 3.05 -13.39 -12.29
C ASP A 205 4.17 -13.39 -11.26
N ARG A 206 4.63 -12.19 -10.86
CA ARG A 206 5.79 -12.06 -9.97
C ARG A 206 5.41 -12.11 -8.49
N LEU A 207 4.30 -11.47 -8.12
CA LEU A 207 3.80 -11.41 -6.74
C LEU A 207 2.70 -12.44 -6.46
N GLN A 208 2.18 -13.11 -7.49
CA GLN A 208 1.15 -14.14 -7.38
C GLN A 208 -0.15 -13.66 -6.71
N CYS A 209 -0.45 -12.36 -6.81
CA CYS A 209 -1.68 -11.79 -6.30
C CYS A 209 -2.86 -12.23 -7.18
N ARG A 210 -3.88 -12.82 -6.55
CA ARG A 210 -5.15 -13.12 -7.24
C ARG A 210 -5.93 -11.85 -7.54
N ASN A 211 -5.97 -10.92 -6.59
CA ASN A 211 -6.64 -9.64 -6.72
C ASN A 211 -5.63 -8.51 -6.48
N ALA A 212 -5.63 -7.53 -7.37
CA ALA A 212 -4.81 -6.33 -7.26
C ALA A 212 -5.55 -5.14 -7.86
N LEU A 213 -5.28 -3.95 -7.32
CA LEU A 213 -5.97 -2.71 -7.62
C LEU A 213 -4.96 -1.61 -7.97
N PHE A 214 -5.25 -0.88 -9.05
CA PHE A 214 -4.51 0.32 -9.40
C PHE A 214 -4.93 1.47 -8.49
N LEU A 215 -3.95 2.19 -7.95
CA LEU A 215 -4.18 3.40 -7.15
C LEU A 215 -4.06 4.64 -8.05
N ASP A 216 -4.12 5.86 -7.51
CA ASP A 216 -4.10 7.04 -8.37
C ASP A 216 -2.77 7.20 -9.16
N GLY A 217 -2.91 7.24 -10.48
CA GLY A 217 -1.83 7.37 -11.45
C GLY A 217 -1.38 8.79 -11.75
N SER A 218 -2.12 9.80 -11.32
CA SER A 218 -1.83 11.21 -11.63
C SER A 218 -0.58 11.71 -10.89
N ILE A 219 -0.29 11.10 -9.74
CA ILE A 219 0.83 11.48 -8.87
C ILE A 219 1.81 10.33 -8.65
N SER A 220 1.32 9.10 -8.38
CA SER A 220 2.15 7.92 -8.03
C SER A 220 3.37 8.27 -7.15
N SER A 221 3.14 8.32 -5.84
CA SER A 221 4.08 8.83 -4.85
C SER A 221 4.38 7.80 -3.76
N LEU A 222 5.61 7.81 -3.26
CA LEU A 222 6.06 6.96 -2.15
C LEU A 222 6.84 7.74 -1.09
N TYR A 223 6.55 7.43 0.16
CA TYR A 223 7.40 7.62 1.32
C TYR A 223 7.82 6.26 1.87
N SER A 224 9.12 5.98 1.87
CA SER A 224 9.71 4.83 2.53
C SER A 224 11.16 5.14 2.92
N PRO A 225 11.43 5.36 4.23
CA PRO A 225 12.77 5.60 4.74
C PRO A 225 13.72 4.44 4.46
N GLU A 226 13.20 3.21 4.48
CA GLU A 226 13.95 1.97 4.27
C GLU A 226 14.66 1.93 2.91
N VAL A 227 14.00 2.40 1.84
CA VAL A 227 14.59 2.54 0.51
C VAL A 227 15.04 3.98 0.20
N ARG A 228 15.12 4.84 1.23
CA ARG A 228 15.52 6.25 1.13
C ARG A 228 14.72 7.04 0.09
N ARG A 229 13.42 6.77 -0.06
CA ARG A 229 12.52 7.50 -0.97
C ARG A 229 11.54 8.38 -0.20
N HIS A 230 11.46 9.65 -0.60
CA HIS A 230 10.52 10.61 -0.04
C HIS A 230 10.08 11.62 -1.12
N ASP A 231 8.92 11.38 -1.71
CA ASP A 231 8.37 12.20 -2.79
C ASP A 231 7.62 13.44 -2.24
N ARG A 232 8.37 14.37 -1.63
CA ARG A 232 7.86 15.53 -0.83
C ARG A 232 6.86 16.47 -1.52
N ARG A 233 6.79 16.47 -2.85
CA ARG A 233 5.98 17.45 -3.61
C ARG A 233 4.57 16.95 -3.94
N ALA A 234 4.23 15.72 -3.55
CA ALA A 234 2.93 15.14 -3.83
C ALA A 234 1.83 15.78 -2.95
N ILE A 235 0.74 16.20 -3.60
CA ILE A 235 -0.49 16.68 -2.94
C ILE A 235 -1.63 15.79 -3.42
N MET A 236 -2.20 14.97 -2.53
CA MET A 236 -3.04 13.83 -2.86
C MET A 236 -4.42 13.97 -2.23
N GLY A 237 -5.43 13.24 -2.73
CA GLY A 237 -6.73 13.16 -2.04
C GLY A 237 -6.75 12.18 -0.86
N THR A 238 -5.94 11.12 -0.92
CA THR A 238 -5.86 10.09 0.12
C THR A 238 -4.45 9.55 0.22
N ILE A 239 -4.01 9.24 1.44
CA ILE A 239 -2.75 8.54 1.72
C ILE A 239 -3.07 7.22 2.43
N ILE A 240 -2.47 6.14 1.97
CA ILE A 240 -2.38 4.86 2.71
C ILE A 240 -1.03 4.86 3.43
N ALA A 241 -1.02 4.58 4.73
CA ALA A 241 0.20 4.58 5.53
C ALA A 241 0.29 3.39 6.49
N VAL A 242 1.51 2.92 6.75
CA VAL A 242 1.81 1.99 7.84
C VAL A 242 2.36 2.78 9.01
N VAL A 243 1.59 2.77 10.10
CA VAL A 243 1.83 3.61 11.27
C VAL A 243 2.42 2.79 12.40
N LYS A 244 3.36 3.38 13.12
CA LYS A 244 3.97 2.82 14.32
C LYS A 244 3.84 3.82 15.47
N ASN A 245 3.66 3.31 16.68
CA ASN A 245 3.78 4.15 17.86
C ASN A 245 5.24 4.59 18.00
N LEU A 246 5.44 5.84 18.41
CA LEU A 246 6.75 6.31 18.78
C LEU A 246 7.18 5.59 20.08
N PRO A 247 8.47 5.26 20.21
CA PRO A 247 8.97 4.39 21.28
C PRO A 247 9.12 5.12 22.64
N TRP A 248 8.26 6.11 22.92
CA TRP A 248 8.35 6.89 24.16
C TRP A 248 8.20 6.00 25.40
#